data_AF-A0A7S3W8S5-F1
#
_entry.id   AF-A0A7S3W8S5-F1
#
_cell.length_a   1.000
_cell.length_b   1.000
_cell.length_c   1.000
_cell.angle_alpha   90.00
_cell.angle_beta   90.00
_cell.angle_gamma   90.00
#
_symmetry.space_group_name_H-M   'P 1'
#
loop_
_entity.id
_entity.type
_entity.pdbx_description
1 polymer ?
#
loop_
_entity_poly.entity_id
_entity_poly.type
_entity_poly.pdbx_seq_one_letter_code
_entity_poly.pdbx_strand_id
1 'polypeptide(L)'
;RAVAGLPLGDPSLKVGAAAMINVIGSLDSKLSTTLAPINAALTMPNTALHWYGKSPPKPKRKMAHINVTGGSSHEVLVTIKKLEAIADAANAAATGVHVPTTASAPEAAADSPPLVGIIMGSDSDLPCMRSAAEILEKFEVPYEITIVSAHRTPARMFTYAREADARGLRVIIAGAGGAAHLPGMVAALTPLPVIGVPVKSSMLSGNDSLLSIVQMPKGIPVATVAIHNAANAGLLAVRMLGVASPALLRAMSTFMEEQETEVLGKAARLEEGGYRGYS
;
A
#
# COMPACT_ATOMS: atom_id res chain seq x y z
N ARG A 1 10.14 -0.67 37.43
CA ARG A 1 10.40 -1.61 38.55
C ARG A 1 9.51 -2.83 38.34
N ALA A 2 10.04 -4.05 38.42
CA ALA A 2 9.17 -5.24 38.41
C ALA A 2 8.23 -5.19 39.61
N VAL A 3 7.04 -5.76 39.47
CA VAL A 3 6.19 -6.09 40.64
C VAL A 3 7.03 -6.98 41.58
N ALA A 4 7.03 -6.67 42.87
CA ALA A 4 7.80 -7.36 43.91
C ALA A 4 9.34 -7.22 43.89
N GLY A 5 9.91 -6.21 43.20
CA GLY A 5 11.34 -5.87 43.36
C GLY A 5 12.33 -6.84 42.71
N LEU A 6 11.85 -7.75 41.86
CA LEU A 6 12.69 -8.67 41.11
C LEU A 6 13.49 -7.95 39.99
N PRO A 7 14.69 -8.45 39.63
CA PRO A 7 15.47 -7.91 38.51
C PRO A 7 14.72 -8.15 37.19
N LEU A 8 14.70 -7.13 36.32
CA LEU A 8 13.93 -7.13 35.06
C LEU A 8 14.60 -7.90 33.91
N GLY A 9 15.80 -8.45 34.12
CA GLY A 9 16.62 -9.05 33.06
C GLY A 9 17.20 -7.99 32.11
N ASP A 10 17.83 -8.46 31.03
CA ASP A 10 18.38 -7.62 29.95
C ASP A 10 17.23 -6.93 29.16
N PRO A 11 17.18 -5.58 29.10
CA PRO A 11 16.14 -4.85 28.38
C PRO A 11 16.36 -4.79 26.86
N SER A 12 17.44 -5.38 26.34
CA SER A 12 17.74 -5.40 24.91
C SER A 12 16.60 -6.01 24.11
N LEU A 13 16.28 -5.40 22.96
CA LEU A 13 15.27 -5.91 22.04
C LEU A 13 15.70 -7.30 21.54
N LYS A 14 14.89 -8.31 21.84
CA LYS A 14 15.14 -9.70 21.38
C LYS A 14 14.72 -9.91 19.93
N VAL A 15 13.80 -9.09 19.42
CA VAL A 15 13.24 -9.16 18.06
C VAL A 15 12.99 -7.74 17.55
N GLY A 16 13.01 -7.55 16.23
CA GLY A 16 12.83 -6.23 15.59
C GLY A 16 11.40 -5.68 15.71
N ALA A 17 10.40 -6.55 15.79
CA ALA A 17 9.02 -6.20 16.11
C ALA A 17 8.25 -7.38 16.72
N ALA A 18 7.20 -7.08 17.49
CA ALA A 18 6.29 -8.07 18.04
C ALA A 18 4.86 -7.52 18.12
N ALA A 19 3.88 -8.42 18.01
CA ALA A 19 2.46 -8.11 18.19
C ALA A 19 1.72 -9.31 18.79
N MET A 20 0.54 -9.04 19.37
CA MET A 20 -0.35 -10.07 19.91
C MET A 20 -1.74 -9.90 19.34
N ILE A 21 -2.27 -10.96 18.72
CA ILE A 21 -3.64 -11.00 18.20
C ILE A 21 -4.51 -11.91 19.05
N ASN A 22 -5.73 -11.46 19.35
CA ASN A 22 -6.70 -12.23 20.10
C ASN A 22 -7.46 -13.17 19.16
N VAL A 23 -7.57 -14.45 19.52
CA VAL A 23 -8.49 -15.36 18.85
C VAL A 23 -9.84 -15.26 19.55
N ILE A 24 -10.85 -14.83 18.81
CA ILE A 24 -12.22 -14.65 19.29
C ILE A 24 -13.07 -15.85 18.86
N GLY A 25 -13.99 -16.28 19.73
CA GLY A 25 -14.91 -17.37 19.43
C GLY A 25 -15.78 -17.01 18.22
N SER A 26 -15.90 -17.97 17.30
CA SER A 26 -16.63 -17.82 16.04
C SER A 26 -18.13 -17.57 16.26
N LEU A 27 -18.76 -16.95 15.27
CA LEU A 27 -20.18 -16.57 15.33
C LEU A 27 -21.11 -17.78 15.38
N ASP A 28 -20.72 -18.88 14.73
CA ASP A 28 -21.43 -20.16 14.72
C ASP A 28 -21.23 -20.99 16.01
N SER A 29 -20.44 -20.49 16.97
CA SER A 29 -20.05 -21.19 18.20
C SER A 29 -19.33 -22.53 17.97
N LYS A 30 -18.86 -22.82 16.76
CA LYS A 30 -18.16 -24.07 16.43
C LYS A 30 -16.67 -23.97 16.72
N LEU A 31 -16.14 -25.03 17.32
CA LEU A 31 -14.72 -25.08 17.66
C LEU A 31 -13.84 -25.12 16.40
N SER A 32 -14.26 -25.85 15.36
CA SER A 32 -13.55 -25.92 14.07
C SER A 32 -13.30 -24.54 13.45
N THR A 33 -14.32 -23.68 13.48
CA THR A 33 -14.26 -22.31 12.93
C THR A 33 -13.37 -21.41 13.78
N THR A 34 -13.48 -21.52 15.11
CA THR A 34 -12.61 -20.81 16.05
C THR A 34 -11.13 -21.24 15.95
N LEU A 35 -10.87 -22.50 15.60
CA LEU A 35 -9.52 -23.06 15.48
C LEU A 35 -8.84 -22.76 14.13
N ALA A 36 -9.57 -22.27 13.11
CA ALA A 36 -8.99 -21.99 11.80
C ALA A 36 -7.74 -21.08 11.83
N PRO A 37 -7.77 -19.88 12.44
CA PRO A 37 -6.57 -19.03 12.56
C PRO A 37 -5.50 -19.65 13.45
N ILE A 38 -5.88 -20.49 14.41
CA ILE A 38 -4.93 -21.19 15.29
C ILE A 38 -4.13 -22.23 14.52
N ASN A 39 -4.81 -23.07 13.73
CA ASN A 39 -4.18 -24.10 12.92
C ASN A 39 -3.23 -23.48 11.87
N ALA A 40 -3.63 -22.36 11.28
CA ALA A 40 -2.78 -21.60 10.38
C ALA A 40 -1.57 -20.99 11.09
N ALA A 41 -1.74 -20.42 12.29
CA ALA A 41 -0.62 -19.88 13.04
C ALA A 41 0.43 -20.95 13.35
N LEU A 42 0.02 -22.16 13.74
CA LEU A 42 0.93 -23.27 14.08
C LEU A 42 1.85 -23.71 12.94
N THR A 43 1.52 -23.37 11.67
CA THR A 43 2.37 -23.68 10.51
C THR A 43 3.22 -22.49 10.06
N MET A 44 3.01 -21.29 10.63
CA MET A 44 3.76 -20.09 10.30
C MET A 44 5.00 -19.95 11.20
N PRO A 45 6.18 -19.58 10.66
CA PRO A 45 7.35 -19.28 11.48
C PRO A 45 7.08 -18.05 12.37
N ASN A 46 7.78 -17.98 13.50
CA ASN A 46 7.76 -16.83 14.43
C ASN A 46 6.39 -16.50 15.06
N THR A 47 5.46 -17.46 15.08
CA THR A 47 4.20 -17.37 15.81
C THR A 47 4.24 -18.25 17.07
N ALA A 48 3.53 -17.83 18.12
CA ALA A 48 3.36 -18.62 19.34
C ALA A 48 1.92 -18.53 19.81
N LEU A 49 1.26 -19.68 19.97
CA LEU A 49 -0.11 -19.78 20.45
C LEU A 49 -0.17 -19.91 21.97
N HIS A 50 -1.14 -19.24 22.58
CA HIS A 50 -1.55 -19.52 23.95
C HIS A 50 -3.07 -19.69 24.04
N TRP A 51 -3.49 -20.96 24.15
CA TRP A 51 -4.89 -21.37 24.30
C TRP A 51 -5.38 -21.21 25.75
N TYR A 52 -6.63 -20.77 25.96
CA TYR A 52 -7.17 -20.56 27.31
C TYR A 52 -8.07 -21.69 27.82
N GLY A 53 -8.17 -22.83 27.13
CA GLY A 53 -8.92 -24.00 27.62
C GLY A 53 -10.44 -23.81 27.67
N LYS A 54 -11.00 -22.79 27.01
CA LYS A 54 -12.44 -22.48 27.08
C LYS A 54 -13.21 -23.34 26.08
N SER A 55 -14.15 -24.16 26.56
CA SER A 55 -15.09 -24.95 25.74
C SER A 55 -16.49 -24.92 26.38
N PRO A 56 -17.58 -24.78 25.61
CA PRO A 56 -17.63 -24.54 24.16
C PRO A 56 -17.23 -23.10 23.78
N PRO A 57 -16.87 -22.84 22.50
CA PRO A 57 -16.66 -21.49 21.99
C PRO A 57 -17.94 -20.67 22.12
N LYS A 58 -17.80 -19.42 22.57
CA LYS A 58 -18.91 -18.47 22.59
C LYS A 58 -18.56 -17.28 21.68
N PRO A 59 -19.49 -16.77 20.87
CA PRO A 59 -19.26 -15.61 20.04
C PRO A 59 -18.73 -14.43 20.87
N LYS A 60 -17.79 -13.67 20.32
CA LYS A 60 -17.16 -12.50 20.98
C LYS A 60 -16.36 -12.80 22.24
N ARG A 61 -16.22 -14.07 22.65
CA ARG A 61 -15.40 -14.46 23.80
C ARG A 61 -13.95 -14.62 23.35
N LYS A 62 -12.99 -14.07 24.10
CA LYS A 62 -11.56 -14.33 23.86
C LYS A 62 -11.21 -15.77 24.23
N MET A 63 -10.81 -16.55 23.23
CA MET A 63 -10.55 -17.99 23.30
C MET A 63 -9.06 -18.31 23.41
N ALA A 64 -8.22 -17.51 22.74
CA ALA A 64 -6.76 -17.64 22.75
C ALA A 64 -6.10 -16.28 22.48
N HIS A 65 -4.77 -16.28 22.44
CA HIS A 65 -4.02 -15.28 21.70
C HIS A 65 -2.86 -15.91 20.95
N ILE A 66 -2.42 -15.26 19.89
CA ILE A 66 -1.24 -15.62 19.10
C ILE A 66 -0.27 -14.44 19.21
N ASN A 67 0.95 -14.72 19.63
CA ASN A 67 2.06 -13.77 19.54
C ASN A 67 2.74 -13.95 18.18
N VAL A 68 3.05 -12.84 17.52
CA VAL A 68 3.76 -12.80 16.25
C VAL A 68 5.01 -11.97 16.45
N THR A 69 6.15 -12.47 16.01
CA THR A 69 7.44 -11.78 16.08
C THR A 69 8.09 -11.71 14.69
N GLY A 70 8.98 -10.75 14.48
CA GLY A 70 9.68 -10.59 13.20
C GLY A 70 10.83 -9.61 13.28
N GLY A 71 11.61 -9.51 12.20
CA GLY A 71 12.72 -8.57 12.05
C GLY A 71 12.27 -7.12 11.81
N SER A 72 11.02 -6.91 11.41
CA SER A 72 10.44 -5.57 11.19
C SER A 72 8.93 -5.55 11.48
N SER A 73 8.38 -4.36 11.73
CA SER A 73 6.93 -4.19 11.92
C SER A 73 6.13 -4.62 10.68
N HIS A 74 6.70 -4.50 9.48
CA HIS A 74 6.06 -4.94 8.24
C HIS A 74 5.89 -6.46 8.19
N GLU A 75 6.93 -7.23 8.51
CA GLU A 75 6.89 -8.69 8.57
C GLU A 75 5.83 -9.18 9.57
N VAL A 76 5.79 -8.55 10.75
CA VAL A 76 4.77 -8.85 11.77
C VAL A 76 3.36 -8.54 11.27
N LEU A 77 3.15 -7.40 10.60
CA LEU A 77 1.84 -7.01 10.07
C LEU A 77 1.37 -7.94 8.94
N VAL A 78 2.26 -8.43 8.07
CA VAL A 78 1.91 -9.42 7.03
C VAL A 78 1.34 -10.69 7.65
N THR A 79 2.02 -11.23 8.66
CA THR A 79 1.59 -12.45 9.35
C THR A 79 0.26 -12.26 10.07
N ILE A 80 0.06 -11.10 10.74
CA ILE A 80 -1.23 -10.76 11.37
C ILE A 80 -2.35 -10.73 10.33
N LYS A 81 -2.16 -10.04 9.20
CA LYS A 81 -3.19 -9.92 8.16
C LYS A 81 -3.54 -11.28 7.54
N LYS A 82 -2.57 -12.17 7.36
CA LYS A 82 -2.83 -13.56 6.93
C LYS A 82 -3.72 -14.30 7.94
N LEU A 83 -3.45 -14.15 9.23
CA LEU A 83 -4.26 -14.77 10.29
C LEU A 83 -5.68 -14.19 10.38
N GLU A 84 -5.83 -12.87 10.23
CA GLU A 84 -7.13 -12.18 10.21
C GLU A 84 -7.97 -12.61 9.01
N ALA A 85 -7.39 -12.63 7.80
CA ALA A 85 -8.08 -13.07 6.58
C ALA A 85 -8.58 -14.52 6.68
N ILE A 86 -7.79 -15.41 7.31
CA ILE A 86 -8.21 -16.80 7.56
C ILE A 86 -9.37 -16.86 8.56
N ALA A 87 -9.33 -16.05 9.62
CA ALA A 87 -10.42 -15.96 10.58
C ALA A 87 -11.70 -15.42 9.92
N ASP A 88 -11.60 -14.41 9.08
CA ASP A 88 -12.72 -13.82 8.35
C ASP A 88 -13.31 -14.79 7.32
N ALA A 89 -12.47 -15.46 6.55
CA ALA A 89 -12.91 -16.48 5.59
C ALA A 89 -13.62 -17.65 6.28
N ALA A 90 -13.10 -18.12 7.41
CA ALA A 90 -13.73 -19.17 8.21
C ALA A 90 -15.10 -18.73 8.75
N ASN A 91 -15.21 -17.49 9.24
CA ASN A 91 -16.49 -16.95 9.69
C ASN A 91 -17.47 -16.73 8.52
N ALA A 92 -17.03 -16.22 7.37
CA ALA A 92 -17.87 -15.99 6.20
C ALA A 92 -18.43 -17.30 5.61
N ALA A 93 -17.59 -18.34 5.52
CA ALA A 93 -18.00 -19.68 5.11
C ALA A 93 -19.03 -20.30 6.10
N ALA A 94 -18.92 -19.97 7.39
CA ALA A 94 -19.85 -20.43 8.41
C ALA A 94 -21.20 -19.69 8.40
N THR A 95 -21.25 -18.43 7.95
CA THR A 95 -22.46 -17.59 7.97
C THR A 95 -23.18 -17.47 6.62
N GLY A 96 -22.67 -18.08 5.55
CA GLY A 96 -23.33 -18.09 4.23
C GLY A 96 -23.40 -16.72 3.53
N VAL A 97 -22.57 -15.75 3.94
CA VAL A 97 -22.54 -14.41 3.36
C VAL A 97 -21.50 -14.37 2.24
N HIS A 98 -21.97 -14.25 1.00
CA HIS A 98 -21.13 -14.12 -0.19
C HIS A 98 -20.59 -12.68 -0.28
N VAL A 99 -19.28 -12.50 -0.08
CA VAL A 99 -18.58 -11.27 -0.47
C VAL A 99 -18.30 -11.35 -1.98
N PRO A 100 -18.68 -10.34 -2.79
CA PRO A 100 -18.44 -10.38 -4.22
C PRO A 100 -16.96 -10.10 -4.53
N THR A 101 -16.27 -11.11 -5.05
CA THR A 101 -14.90 -11.02 -5.57
C THR A 101 -14.97 -10.65 -7.05
N THR A 102 -14.66 -9.41 -7.41
CA THR A 102 -14.49 -9.01 -8.81
C THR A 102 -13.08 -9.33 -9.30
N ALA A 103 -13.04 -10.14 -10.34
CA ALA A 103 -11.97 -10.54 -11.27
C ALA A 103 -10.62 -9.81 -11.26
N SER A 104 -9.59 -10.66 -11.37
CA SER A 104 -8.16 -10.44 -11.61
C SER A 104 -7.79 -10.25 -13.09
N ALA A 105 -6.71 -9.49 -13.37
CA ALA A 105 -5.49 -9.92 -14.09
C ALA A 105 -4.55 -8.71 -14.40
N PRO A 106 -3.22 -8.89 -14.62
CA PRO A 106 -2.35 -10.02 -14.36
C PRO A 106 -1.25 -9.71 -13.30
N GLU A 107 -0.34 -10.65 -13.15
CA GLU A 107 0.50 -11.02 -12.02
C GLU A 107 1.93 -10.45 -12.10
N ALA A 108 2.38 -9.77 -11.04
CA ALA A 108 3.78 -9.71 -10.59
C ALA A 108 3.85 -9.27 -9.11
N ALA A 109 4.62 -10.02 -8.29
CA ALA A 109 4.92 -9.79 -6.87
C ALA A 109 3.82 -10.12 -5.82
N ALA A 110 3.26 -11.34 -5.85
CA ALA A 110 2.17 -11.79 -4.97
C ALA A 110 2.54 -12.14 -3.50
N ASP A 111 3.70 -11.73 -2.97
CA ASP A 111 4.07 -12.07 -1.58
C ASP A 111 4.29 -10.87 -0.64
N SER A 112 4.25 -9.64 -1.16
CA SER A 112 4.36 -8.42 -0.35
C SER A 112 3.11 -7.56 -0.47
N PRO A 113 2.48 -7.14 0.66
CA PRO A 113 1.33 -6.26 0.59
C PRO A 113 1.74 -4.92 -0.04
N PRO A 114 0.84 -4.27 -0.80
CA PRO A 114 1.17 -3.06 -1.52
C PRO A 114 1.59 -1.94 -0.54
N LEU A 115 2.63 -1.20 -0.91
CA LEU A 115 3.06 0.02 -0.21
C LEU A 115 2.56 1.28 -0.91
N VAL A 116 2.25 1.19 -2.21
CA VAL A 116 1.74 2.32 -2.99
C VAL A 116 0.40 1.96 -3.63
N GLY A 117 -0.59 2.83 -3.46
CA GLY A 117 -1.87 2.71 -4.15
C GLY A 117 -1.92 3.62 -5.37
N ILE A 118 -2.05 3.07 -6.57
CA ILE A 118 -2.28 3.84 -7.81
C ILE A 118 -3.78 3.81 -8.10
N ILE A 119 -4.42 4.97 -8.05
CA ILE A 119 -5.85 5.11 -8.34
C ILE A 119 -6.10 6.11 -9.45
N MET A 120 -7.16 5.86 -10.22
CA MET A 120 -7.58 6.73 -11.32
C MET A 120 -9.09 6.82 -11.45
N GLY A 121 -9.57 7.95 -11.96
CA GLY A 121 -10.99 8.24 -12.08
C GLY A 121 -11.71 7.44 -13.17
N SER A 122 -10.99 7.05 -14.22
CA SER A 122 -11.47 6.25 -15.35
C SER A 122 -10.38 5.32 -15.90
N ASP A 123 -10.78 4.25 -16.57
CA ASP A 123 -9.89 3.40 -17.38
C ASP A 123 -9.15 4.16 -18.49
N SER A 124 -9.75 5.20 -19.06
CA SER A 124 -9.11 6.10 -20.03
C SER A 124 -7.88 6.83 -19.48
N ASP A 125 -7.71 6.89 -18.16
CA ASP A 125 -6.52 7.47 -17.51
C ASP A 125 -5.35 6.46 -17.45
N LEU A 126 -5.62 5.16 -17.61
CA LEU A 126 -4.63 4.08 -17.48
C LEU A 126 -3.40 4.25 -18.40
N PRO A 127 -3.52 4.67 -19.68
CA PRO A 127 -2.35 4.90 -20.53
C PRO A 127 -1.36 5.92 -19.96
N CYS A 128 -1.84 6.89 -19.17
CA CYS A 128 -0.99 7.82 -18.42
C CYS A 128 -0.47 7.17 -17.14
N MET A 129 -1.38 6.60 -16.34
CA MET A 129 -1.08 6.15 -14.99
C MET A 129 -0.19 4.91 -14.93
N ARG A 130 -0.16 4.10 -16.00
CA ARG A 130 0.73 2.92 -16.10
C ARG A 130 2.20 3.27 -15.88
N SER A 131 2.64 4.47 -16.27
CA SER A 131 4.05 4.85 -16.08
C SER A 131 4.43 5.10 -14.63
N ALA A 132 3.45 5.30 -13.73
CA ALA A 132 3.73 5.22 -12.29
C ALA A 132 4.04 3.77 -11.88
N ALA A 133 3.26 2.81 -12.36
CA ALA A 133 3.46 1.39 -12.08
C ALA A 133 4.81 0.90 -12.62
N GLU A 134 5.14 1.22 -13.88
CA GLU A 134 6.44 0.87 -14.51
C GLU A 134 7.64 1.36 -13.69
N ILE A 135 7.54 2.55 -13.08
CA ILE A 135 8.58 3.05 -12.17
C ILE A 135 8.61 2.24 -10.87
N LEU A 136 7.47 1.96 -10.25
CA LEU A 136 7.44 1.17 -9.01
C LEU A 136 7.97 -0.25 -9.23
N GLU A 137 7.69 -0.86 -10.39
CA GLU A 137 8.27 -2.14 -10.82
C GLU A 137 9.80 -2.04 -10.94
N LYS A 138 10.34 -1.00 -11.60
CA LYS A 138 11.80 -0.78 -11.71
C LYS A 138 12.48 -0.71 -10.34
N PHE A 139 11.80 -0.17 -9.33
CA PHE A 139 12.34 -0.03 -7.97
C PHE A 139 11.89 -1.14 -7.02
N GLU A 140 11.25 -2.20 -7.53
CA GLU A 140 10.74 -3.33 -6.75
C GLU A 140 9.83 -2.90 -5.57
N VAL A 141 9.07 -1.82 -5.76
CA VAL A 141 8.11 -1.34 -4.77
C VAL A 141 6.75 -1.99 -5.02
N PRO A 142 6.21 -2.79 -4.09
CA PRO A 142 4.90 -3.42 -4.28
C PRO A 142 3.80 -2.37 -4.30
N TYR A 143 2.89 -2.50 -5.26
CA TYR A 143 1.81 -1.55 -5.47
C TYR A 143 0.50 -2.25 -5.83
N GLU A 144 -0.60 -1.52 -5.69
CA GLU A 144 -1.88 -1.89 -6.26
C GLU A 144 -2.32 -0.83 -7.27
N ILE A 145 -3.06 -1.23 -8.30
CA ILE A 145 -3.61 -0.31 -9.30
C ILE A 145 -5.11 -0.59 -9.49
N THR A 146 -5.95 0.44 -9.35
CA THR A 146 -7.40 0.26 -9.47
C THR A 146 -8.14 1.54 -9.86
N ILE A 147 -9.40 1.40 -10.28
CA ILE A 147 -10.27 2.51 -10.64
C ILE A 147 -11.09 2.95 -9.42
N VAL A 148 -11.03 4.25 -9.13
CA VAL A 148 -11.75 4.92 -8.04
C VAL A 148 -12.23 6.27 -8.56
N SER A 149 -13.53 6.42 -8.79
CA SER A 149 -14.09 7.65 -9.35
C SER A 149 -14.69 8.52 -8.25
N ALA A 150 -14.14 9.71 -8.05
CA ALA A 150 -14.66 10.67 -7.08
C ALA A 150 -16.12 11.08 -7.36
N HIS A 151 -16.50 11.15 -8.65
CA HIS A 151 -17.84 11.59 -9.05
C HIS A 151 -18.82 10.43 -9.22
N ARG A 152 -18.36 9.27 -9.72
CA ARG A 152 -19.25 8.14 -10.07
C ARG A 152 -19.33 7.09 -8.95
N THR A 153 -18.28 6.93 -8.15
CA THR A 153 -18.21 5.96 -7.05
C THR A 153 -17.69 6.59 -5.75
N PRO A 154 -18.28 7.70 -5.26
CA PRO A 154 -17.78 8.44 -4.10
C PRO A 154 -17.68 7.58 -2.82
N ALA A 155 -18.59 6.64 -2.61
CA ALA A 155 -18.53 5.70 -1.47
C ALA A 155 -17.29 4.79 -1.55
N ARG A 156 -16.96 4.26 -2.73
CA ARG A 156 -15.74 3.46 -2.95
C ARG A 156 -14.49 4.28 -2.69
N MET A 157 -14.45 5.53 -3.17
CA MET A 157 -13.35 6.46 -2.90
C MET A 157 -13.18 6.71 -1.40
N PHE A 158 -14.29 6.94 -0.70
CA PHE A 158 -14.27 7.18 0.74
C PHE A 158 -13.70 5.99 1.50
N THR A 159 -14.22 4.79 1.25
CA THR A 159 -13.73 3.54 1.84
C THR A 159 -12.26 3.32 1.52
N TYR A 160 -11.86 3.45 0.25
CA TYR A 160 -10.48 3.26 -0.19
C TYR A 160 -9.50 4.15 0.58
N ALA A 161 -9.81 5.45 0.69
CA ALA A 161 -8.94 6.42 1.35
C ALA A 161 -8.84 6.21 2.87
N ARG A 162 -9.97 5.92 3.53
CA ARG A 162 -10.02 5.70 4.99
C ARG A 162 -9.31 4.41 5.42
N GLU A 163 -9.37 3.38 4.59
CA GLU A 163 -8.76 2.08 4.90
C GLU A 163 -7.31 1.96 4.42
N ALA A 164 -6.83 2.87 3.57
CA ALA A 164 -5.50 2.81 2.95
C ALA A 164 -4.36 2.54 3.95
N ASP A 165 -4.30 3.29 5.05
CA ASP A 165 -3.27 3.14 6.08
C ASP A 165 -3.35 1.78 6.79
N ALA A 166 -4.55 1.35 7.18
CA ALA A 166 -4.78 0.03 7.78
C ALA A 166 -4.39 -1.11 6.82
N ARG A 167 -4.62 -0.93 5.51
CA ARG A 167 -4.20 -1.87 4.46
C ARG A 167 -2.68 -1.87 4.24
N GLY A 168 -1.94 -0.95 4.84
CA GLY A 168 -0.47 -0.91 4.81
C GLY A 168 0.11 -0.01 3.73
N LEU A 169 -0.74 0.71 3.00
CA LEU A 169 -0.28 1.71 2.04
C LEU A 169 0.48 2.82 2.78
N ARG A 170 1.49 3.34 2.11
CA ARG A 170 2.35 4.42 2.61
C ARG A 170 2.30 5.67 1.74
N VAL A 171 1.93 5.51 0.47
CA VAL A 171 1.74 6.61 -0.49
C VAL A 171 0.55 6.26 -1.39
N ILE A 172 -0.26 7.26 -1.75
CA ILE A 172 -1.30 7.12 -2.78
C ILE A 172 -0.94 8.01 -3.97
N ILE A 173 -0.94 7.45 -5.18
CA ILE A 173 -0.83 8.18 -6.43
C ILE A 173 -2.21 8.23 -7.07
N ALA A 174 -2.77 9.42 -7.24
CA ALA A 174 -4.12 9.63 -7.77
C ALA A 174 -4.11 10.43 -9.07
N GLY A 175 -4.64 9.83 -10.14
CA GLY A 175 -4.79 10.45 -11.45
C GLY A 175 -6.22 10.88 -11.75
N ALA A 176 -6.40 12.10 -12.24
CA ALA A 176 -7.70 12.57 -12.73
C ALA A 176 -7.56 13.70 -13.77
N GLY A 177 -8.53 13.78 -14.69
CA GLY A 177 -8.61 14.81 -15.73
C GLY A 177 -9.81 15.75 -15.58
N GLY A 178 -9.73 16.96 -16.15
CA GLY A 178 -10.81 17.95 -16.14
C GLY A 178 -11.02 18.56 -14.75
N ALA A 179 -12.23 18.46 -14.21
CA ALA A 179 -12.53 18.77 -12.80
C ALA A 179 -11.98 17.68 -11.88
N ALA A 180 -10.65 17.66 -11.74
CA ALA A 180 -9.87 16.53 -11.22
C ALA A 180 -9.89 16.43 -9.67
N HIS A 181 -11.04 16.08 -9.10
CA HIS A 181 -11.24 16.08 -7.63
C HIS A 181 -10.64 14.88 -6.88
N LEU A 182 -10.32 13.78 -7.58
CA LEU A 182 -9.89 12.53 -6.93
C LEU A 182 -8.71 12.72 -5.95
N PRO A 183 -7.60 13.38 -6.32
CA PRO A 183 -6.45 13.50 -5.41
C PRO A 183 -6.78 14.31 -4.14
N GLY A 184 -7.44 15.45 -4.30
CA GLY A 184 -7.81 16.32 -3.17
C GLY A 184 -8.80 15.66 -2.21
N MET A 185 -9.82 14.97 -2.75
CA MET A 185 -10.81 14.27 -1.93
C MET A 185 -10.21 13.07 -1.20
N VAL A 186 -9.28 12.35 -1.82
CA VAL A 186 -8.55 11.26 -1.15
C VAL A 186 -7.65 11.82 -0.05
N ALA A 187 -6.92 12.91 -0.30
CA ALA A 187 -6.07 13.56 0.71
C ALA A 187 -6.88 14.06 1.92
N ALA A 188 -8.11 14.54 1.71
CA ALA A 188 -9.01 14.91 2.82
C ALA A 188 -9.42 13.70 3.69
N LEU A 189 -9.29 12.49 3.14
CA LEU A 189 -9.78 11.25 3.72
C LEU A 189 -8.66 10.30 4.16
N THR A 190 -7.40 10.71 4.17
CA THR A 190 -6.31 9.87 4.69
C THR A 190 -5.19 10.69 5.31
N PRO A 191 -4.49 10.19 6.35
CA PRO A 191 -3.25 10.82 6.81
C PRO A 191 -2.05 10.55 5.89
N LEU A 192 -2.19 9.63 4.93
CA LEU A 192 -1.10 9.26 4.02
C LEU A 192 -0.79 10.38 3.02
N PRO A 193 0.46 10.52 2.56
CA PRO A 193 0.80 11.42 1.47
C PRO A 193 0.07 10.99 0.18
N VAL A 194 -0.55 11.98 -0.46
CA VAL A 194 -1.21 11.81 -1.76
C VAL A 194 -0.46 12.61 -2.83
N ILE A 195 -0.08 11.91 -3.89
CA ILE A 195 0.54 12.48 -5.08
C ILE A 195 -0.52 12.62 -6.16
N GLY A 196 -0.73 13.83 -6.65
CA GLY A 196 -1.72 14.13 -7.69
C GLY A 196 -1.09 14.16 -9.07
N VAL A 197 -1.62 13.38 -10.02
CA VAL A 197 -1.24 13.40 -11.43
C VAL A 197 -2.34 14.07 -12.25
N PRO A 198 -2.13 15.30 -12.75
CA PRO A 198 -3.09 15.95 -13.63
C PRO A 198 -3.12 15.24 -14.99
N VAL A 199 -4.20 14.52 -15.29
CA VAL A 199 -4.34 13.86 -16.60
C VAL A 199 -4.73 14.90 -17.64
N LYS A 200 -4.07 14.88 -18.80
CA LYS A 200 -4.31 15.81 -19.90
C LYS A 200 -5.78 15.73 -20.37
N SER A 201 -6.51 16.84 -20.22
CA SER A 201 -7.84 17.01 -20.81
C SER A 201 -7.75 17.35 -22.30
N SER A 202 -8.79 17.04 -23.06
CA SER A 202 -8.84 17.31 -24.51
C SER A 202 -8.89 18.81 -24.83
N MET A 203 -9.68 19.59 -24.09
CA MET A 203 -9.94 20.99 -24.40
C MET A 203 -8.90 21.96 -23.84
N LEU A 204 -8.41 21.72 -22.61
CA LEU A 204 -7.53 22.65 -21.89
C LEU A 204 -6.13 22.09 -21.67
N SER A 205 -5.77 21.03 -22.39
CA SER A 205 -4.45 20.38 -22.31
C SER A 205 -4.02 20.04 -20.87
N GLY A 206 -4.99 19.76 -19.99
CA GLY A 206 -4.76 19.44 -18.58
C GLY A 206 -4.54 20.63 -17.65
N ASN A 207 -4.69 21.88 -18.10
CA ASN A 207 -4.59 23.05 -17.19
C ASN A 207 -5.74 23.09 -16.17
N ASP A 208 -6.94 22.69 -16.59
CA ASP A 208 -8.07 22.41 -15.70
C ASP A 208 -7.74 21.34 -14.66
N SER A 209 -7.17 20.21 -15.11
CA SER A 209 -6.72 19.14 -14.22
C SER A 209 -5.67 19.64 -13.23
N LEU A 210 -4.68 20.40 -13.71
CA LEU A 210 -3.57 20.92 -12.90
C LEU A 210 -4.11 21.83 -11.80
N LEU A 211 -4.89 22.85 -12.16
CA LEU A 211 -5.43 23.80 -11.21
C LEU A 211 -6.41 23.14 -10.23
N SER A 212 -7.18 22.14 -10.67
CA SER A 212 -8.06 21.36 -9.80
C SER A 212 -7.33 20.56 -8.73
N ILE A 213 -6.07 20.19 -8.97
CA ILE A 213 -5.27 19.35 -8.07
C ILE A 213 -4.31 20.19 -7.23
N VAL A 214 -3.59 21.16 -7.81
CA VAL A 214 -2.51 21.88 -7.13
C VAL A 214 -3.00 22.98 -6.20
N GLN A 215 -4.17 23.59 -6.47
CA GLN A 215 -4.70 24.73 -5.71
C GLN A 215 -5.47 24.30 -4.45
N MET A 216 -4.97 23.28 -3.74
CA MET A 216 -5.60 22.85 -2.50
C MET A 216 -5.54 23.96 -1.44
N PRO A 217 -6.63 24.20 -0.69
CA PRO A 217 -6.63 25.15 0.40
C PRO A 217 -5.74 24.67 1.56
N LYS A 218 -5.39 25.60 2.45
CA LYS A 218 -4.61 25.30 3.67
C LYS A 218 -5.26 24.15 4.46
N GLY A 219 -4.45 23.14 4.80
CA GLY A 219 -4.83 22.04 5.69
C GLY A 219 -4.80 20.66 5.04
N ILE A 220 -5.12 20.55 3.74
CA ILE A 220 -5.18 19.27 3.02
C ILE A 220 -4.23 19.33 1.81
N PRO A 221 -2.94 18.97 1.97
CA PRO A 221 -1.97 19.06 0.89
C PRO A 221 -2.09 17.90 -0.11
N VAL A 222 -1.79 18.19 -1.37
CA VAL A 222 -1.54 17.19 -2.42
C VAL A 222 -0.20 17.51 -3.07
N ALA A 223 0.67 16.51 -3.22
CA ALA A 223 1.94 16.65 -3.92
C ALA A 223 1.70 16.52 -5.43
N THR A 224 1.53 17.64 -6.13
CA THR A 224 1.18 17.64 -7.55
C THR A 224 2.42 17.54 -8.44
N VAL A 225 2.41 16.60 -9.40
CA VAL A 225 3.44 16.49 -10.44
C VAL A 225 2.99 17.14 -11.75
N ALA A 226 3.86 17.15 -12.77
CA ALA A 226 3.55 17.71 -14.08
C ALA A 226 2.35 17.02 -14.75
N ILE A 227 1.66 17.75 -15.63
CA ILE A 227 0.55 17.23 -16.42
C ILE A 227 1.01 15.98 -17.18
N HIS A 228 0.21 14.92 -17.07
CA HIS A 228 0.39 13.64 -17.74
C HIS A 228 1.69 12.90 -17.39
N ASN A 229 2.33 13.24 -16.26
CA ASN A 229 3.61 12.68 -15.86
C ASN A 229 3.48 11.75 -14.64
N ALA A 230 2.84 10.59 -14.84
CA ALA A 230 2.72 9.58 -13.80
C ALA A 230 4.07 8.93 -13.43
N ALA A 231 5.04 8.90 -14.34
CA ALA A 231 6.39 8.42 -14.05
C ALA A 231 7.04 9.19 -12.90
N ASN A 232 6.95 10.53 -12.93
CA ASN A 232 7.45 11.35 -11.82
C ASN A 232 6.66 11.16 -10.52
N ALA A 233 5.38 10.78 -10.59
CA ALA A 233 4.64 10.40 -9.38
C ALA A 233 5.17 9.09 -8.78
N GLY A 234 5.50 8.10 -9.62
CA GLY A 234 6.20 6.89 -9.19
C GLY A 234 7.55 7.21 -8.54
N LEU A 235 8.38 8.03 -9.18
CA LEU A 235 9.69 8.43 -8.65
C LEU A 235 9.56 9.21 -7.32
N LEU A 236 8.56 10.08 -7.21
CA LEU A 236 8.31 10.82 -5.97
C LEU A 236 7.84 9.87 -4.85
N ALA A 237 7.00 8.89 -5.15
CA ALA A 237 6.62 7.85 -4.18
C ALA A 237 7.84 7.05 -3.70
N VAL A 238 8.74 6.65 -4.62
CA VAL A 238 10.00 5.98 -4.26
C VAL A 238 10.85 6.86 -3.34
N ARG A 239 10.98 8.15 -3.65
CA ARG A 239 11.71 9.11 -2.78
C ARG A 239 11.09 9.23 -1.39
N MET A 240 9.76 9.31 -1.31
CA MET A 240 9.04 9.35 -0.02
C MET A 240 9.29 8.09 0.81
N LEU A 241 9.24 6.90 0.20
CA LEU A 241 9.56 5.63 0.85
C LEU A 241 11.04 5.52 1.22
N GLY A 242 11.92 6.05 0.38
CA GLY A 242 13.38 6.06 0.56
C GLY A 242 13.85 6.79 1.82
N VAL A 243 13.07 7.73 2.35
CA VAL A 243 13.36 8.40 3.64
C VAL A 243 13.53 7.38 4.78
N ALA A 244 12.78 6.29 4.75
CA ALA A 244 12.83 5.22 5.75
C ALA A 244 13.43 3.91 5.22
N SER A 245 13.92 3.88 3.98
CA SER A 245 14.47 2.68 3.33
C SER A 245 15.83 2.98 2.70
N PRO A 246 16.93 2.62 3.39
CA PRO A 246 18.28 2.79 2.85
C PRO A 246 18.50 2.07 1.51
N ALA A 247 17.77 0.97 1.27
CA ALA A 247 17.82 0.24 0.00
C ALA A 247 17.24 1.08 -1.16
N LEU A 248 16.04 1.64 -0.97
CA LEU A 248 15.42 2.51 -1.98
C LEU A 248 16.21 3.81 -2.17
N LEU A 249 16.83 4.34 -1.12
CA LEU A 249 17.69 5.52 -1.23
C LEU A 249 18.91 5.24 -2.13
N ARG A 250 19.58 4.09 -1.96
CA ARG A 250 20.67 3.67 -2.85
C ARG A 250 20.19 3.41 -4.28
N ALA A 251 19.08 2.71 -4.46
CA ALA A 251 18.50 2.47 -5.78
C ALA A 251 18.19 3.80 -6.50
N MET A 252 17.70 4.81 -5.78
CA MET A 252 17.46 6.15 -6.33
C MET A 252 18.76 6.86 -6.71
N SER A 253 19.83 6.72 -5.92
CA SER A 253 21.16 7.22 -6.29
C SER A 253 21.66 6.58 -7.58
N THR A 254 21.61 5.25 -7.70
CA THR A 254 22.00 4.53 -8.92
C THR A 254 21.16 4.97 -10.11
N PHE A 255 19.85 5.13 -9.94
CA PHE A 255 18.98 5.65 -11.00
C PHE A 255 19.42 7.04 -11.49
N MET A 256 19.84 7.95 -10.59
CA MET A 256 20.31 9.28 -10.99
C MET A 256 21.64 9.21 -11.75
N GLU A 257 22.57 8.35 -11.32
CA GLU A 257 23.85 8.10 -12.02
C GLU A 257 23.63 7.48 -13.42
N GLU A 258 22.68 6.56 -13.55
CA GLU A 258 22.27 5.98 -14.84
C GLU A 258 21.74 7.06 -15.79
N GLN A 259 20.90 7.98 -15.31
CA GLN A 259 20.35 9.07 -16.11
C GLN A 259 21.44 10.05 -16.56
N GLU A 260 22.39 10.38 -15.69
CA GLU A 260 23.55 11.19 -16.06
C GLU A 260 24.37 10.50 -17.15
N THR A 261 24.69 9.23 -16.97
CA THR A 261 25.44 8.42 -17.95
C THR A 261 24.72 8.36 -19.29
N GLU A 262 23.40 8.18 -19.29
CA GLU A 262 22.58 8.16 -20.50
C GLU A 262 22.67 9.50 -21.26
N VAL A 263 22.57 10.62 -20.56
CA VAL A 263 22.66 11.96 -21.16
C VAL A 263 24.06 12.24 -21.70
N LEU A 264 25.11 11.91 -20.96
CA LEU A 264 26.50 12.08 -21.41
C LEU A 264 26.77 11.23 -22.67
N GLY A 265 26.26 10.01 -22.73
CA GLY A 265 26.35 9.16 -23.93
C GLY A 265 25.60 9.74 -25.13
N LYS A 266 24.42 10.35 -24.91
CA LYS A 266 23.67 11.07 -25.96
C LYS A 266 24.43 12.32 -26.43
N ALA A 267 25.01 13.08 -25.52
CA ALA A 267 25.79 14.27 -25.84
C ALA A 267 27.01 13.92 -26.70
N ALA A 268 27.80 12.92 -26.31
CA ALA A 268 28.96 12.48 -27.09
C ALA A 268 28.58 12.06 -28.52
N ARG A 269 27.51 11.28 -28.70
CA ARG A 269 27.03 10.89 -30.05
C ARG A 269 26.61 12.09 -30.89
N LEU A 270 25.98 13.09 -30.27
CA LEU A 270 25.54 14.30 -30.96
C LEU A 270 26.73 15.18 -31.36
N GLU A 271 27.74 15.28 -30.50
CA GLU A 271 28.97 16.04 -30.74
C GLU A 271 29.85 15.40 -31.83
N GLU A 272 29.95 14.06 -31.85
CA GLU A 272 30.72 13.33 -32.86
C GLU A 272 30.02 13.29 -34.23
N GLY A 273 28.71 13.00 -34.26
CA GLY A 273 27.95 12.80 -35.50
C GLY A 273 27.29 14.07 -36.05
N GLY A 274 27.25 15.14 -35.27
CA GLY A 274 26.43 16.33 -35.54
C GLY A 274 24.93 16.02 -35.57
N TYR A 275 24.10 17.06 -35.67
CA TYR A 275 22.63 16.89 -35.67
C TYR A 275 22.09 16.04 -36.84
N ARG A 276 22.83 15.95 -37.95
CA ARG A 276 22.45 15.14 -39.13
C ARG A 276 22.75 13.66 -38.97
N GLY A 277 23.70 13.29 -38.10
CA GLY A 277 24.06 11.90 -37.80
C GLY A 277 23.34 11.34 -36.58
N TYR A 278 22.54 12.14 -35.89
CA TYR A 278 21.82 11.76 -34.68
C TYR A 278 20.39 11.31 -35.01
N SER A 279 20.14 10.00 -35.02
CA SER A 279 18.81 9.38 -35.16
C SER A 279 18.22 8.94 -33.83
#